data_AF-A0A7C4QHX7-F1
#
_entry.id   AF-A0A7C4QHX7-F1
#
_cell.length_a   1.000
_cell.length_b   1.000
_cell.length_c   1.000
_cell.angle_alpha   90.00
_cell.angle_beta   90.00
_cell.angle_gamma   90.00
#
_symmetry.space_group_name_H-M   'P 1'
#
loop_
_entity.id
_entity.type
_entity.pdbx_description
1 polymer ?
#
loop_
_entity_poly.entity_id
_entity_poly.type
_entity_poly.pdbx_seq_one_letter_code
_entity_poly.pdbx_strand_id
1 'polypeptide(L)'
;MDCPTNLGDCLTLQDGSAVSTQYSSINTLFNNVLPNIYIASGLIIFFMILLGGFTIISNAGDTHKIQEGQKIITSAIIGFVVVFASYWIIQLIQVLTGIQITNSSL
;
A
#
# COMPACT_ATOMS: atom_id res chain seq x y z
N MET A 1 21.22 32.99 -21.66
CA MET A 1 19.77 33.23 -21.43
C MET A 1 19.04 32.24 -22.30
N ASP A 2 19.18 30.96 -21.96
CA ASP A 2 18.83 29.85 -22.83
C ASP A 2 17.95 28.94 -21.99
N CYS A 3 16.65 29.25 -21.92
CA CYS A 3 15.68 28.32 -21.35
C CYS A 3 15.29 27.37 -22.50
N PRO A 4 15.75 26.10 -22.48
CA PRO A 4 15.47 25.17 -23.57
C PRO A 4 14.03 24.72 -23.50
N THR A 5 13.12 25.36 -24.25
CA THR A 5 11.80 24.87 -24.75
C THR A 5 10.88 24.02 -23.84
N ASN A 6 11.17 23.89 -22.56
CA ASN A 6 10.43 23.14 -21.56
C ASN A 6 10.04 24.12 -20.47
N LEU A 7 8.79 24.58 -20.57
CA LEU A 7 8.18 25.53 -19.65
C LEU A 7 8.23 25.05 -18.19
N GLY A 8 8.31 23.74 -17.95
CA GLY A 8 8.37 23.14 -16.62
C GLY A 8 9.67 23.40 -15.85
N ASP A 9 10.82 23.53 -16.53
CA ASP A 9 12.11 23.82 -15.87
C ASP A 9 12.27 25.30 -15.52
N CYS A 10 11.54 26.18 -16.21
CA CYS A 10 11.51 27.62 -15.95
C CYS A 10 10.42 28.03 -14.93
N LEU A 11 9.49 27.13 -14.56
CA LEU A 11 8.45 27.39 -13.56
C LEU A 11 8.90 26.90 -12.17
N THR A 12 9.67 27.72 -11.48
CA THR A 12 9.98 27.53 -10.05
C THR A 12 8.82 28.03 -9.21
N LEU A 13 8.30 27.21 -8.29
CA LEU A 13 7.38 27.68 -7.25
C LEU A 13 8.11 28.65 -6.31
N GLN A 14 7.37 29.48 -5.56
CA GLN A 14 7.86 30.61 -4.75
C GLN A 14 8.91 30.26 -3.66
N ASP A 15 9.26 28.99 -3.51
CA ASP A 15 10.32 28.46 -2.63
C ASP A 15 11.56 27.96 -3.42
N GLY A 16 11.70 28.30 -4.70
CA GLY A 16 12.89 28.03 -5.51
C GLY A 16 13.12 26.56 -5.91
N SER A 17 12.15 25.68 -5.67
CA SER A 17 12.23 24.25 -6.01
C SER A 17 11.53 23.96 -7.34
N ALA A 18 12.17 23.17 -8.21
CA ALA A 18 11.56 22.64 -9.42
C ALA A 18 10.38 21.72 -9.04
N VAL A 19 9.34 21.70 -9.87
CA VAL A 19 8.14 20.85 -9.67
C VAL A 19 8.55 19.37 -9.51
N SER A 20 9.64 18.94 -10.13
CA SER A 20 10.23 17.59 -9.99
C SER A 20 10.70 17.25 -8.57
N THR A 21 11.20 18.22 -7.82
CA THR A 21 11.76 18.01 -6.46
C THR A 21 10.65 17.86 -5.41
N GLN A 22 9.50 18.49 -5.62
CA GLN A 22 8.36 18.39 -4.71
C GLN A 22 7.72 16.97 -4.75
N TYR A 23 7.74 16.32 -5.92
CA TYR A 23 7.39 14.89 -6.02
C TYR A 23 8.48 13.98 -5.45
N SER A 24 9.75 14.40 -5.42
CA SER A 24 10.83 13.58 -4.87
C SER A 24 10.71 13.36 -3.35
N SER A 25 10.24 14.34 -2.58
CA SER A 25 10.12 14.22 -1.11
C SER A 25 8.96 13.35 -0.67
N ILE A 26 7.85 13.35 -1.42
CA ILE A 26 6.76 12.40 -1.21
C ILE A 26 7.24 11.01 -1.65
N ASN A 27 7.83 10.88 -2.83
CA ASN A 27 8.27 9.58 -3.33
C ASN A 27 9.28 8.88 -2.41
N THR A 28 10.18 9.61 -1.72
CA THR A 28 11.12 9.02 -0.76
C THR A 28 10.45 8.49 0.52
N LEU A 29 9.41 9.18 1.02
CA LEU A 29 8.62 8.68 2.15
C LEU A 29 7.84 7.42 1.77
N PHE A 30 7.21 7.42 0.59
CA PHE A 30 6.47 6.27 0.09
C PHE A 30 7.39 5.07 -0.19
N ASN A 31 8.58 5.28 -0.74
CA ASN A 31 9.53 4.20 -1.06
C ASN A 31 10.03 3.45 0.18
N ASN A 32 10.15 4.12 1.33
CA ASN A 32 10.63 3.48 2.56
C ASN A 32 9.48 2.89 3.40
N VAL A 33 8.28 3.49 3.34
CA VAL A 33 7.14 3.08 4.17
C VAL A 33 6.33 1.95 3.54
N LEU A 34 6.09 1.98 2.22
CA LEU A 34 5.28 0.95 1.53
C LEU A 34 5.81 -0.47 1.75
N PRO A 35 7.08 -0.79 1.45
CA PRO A 35 7.57 -2.16 1.60
C PRO A 35 7.45 -2.66 3.06
N ASN A 36 7.70 -1.78 4.04
CA ASN A 36 7.54 -2.13 5.45
C ASN A 36 6.09 -2.44 5.83
N ILE A 37 5.12 -1.68 5.30
CA ILE A 37 3.69 -1.93 5.52
C ILE A 37 3.27 -3.23 4.85
N TYR A 38 3.67 -3.50 3.61
CA TYR A 38 3.31 -4.75 2.92
C TYR A 38 3.81 -5.99 3.68
N ILE A 39 5.05 -5.96 4.18
CA ILE A 39 5.61 -7.04 5.01
C ILE A 39 4.83 -7.17 6.32
N ALA A 40 4.57 -6.06 7.02
CA ALA A 40 3.82 -6.07 8.27
C ALA A 40 2.39 -6.59 8.07
N SER A 41 1.68 -6.14 7.04
CA SER A 41 0.33 -6.60 6.70
C SER A 41 0.31 -8.08 6.38
N GLY A 42 1.27 -8.59 5.59
CA GLY A 42 1.39 -10.02 5.31
C GLY A 42 1.56 -10.86 6.58
N LEU A 43 2.41 -10.39 7.50
CA LEU A 43 2.64 -11.07 8.77
C LEU A 43 1.39 -11.07 9.67
N ILE A 44 0.70 -9.92 9.78
CA ILE A 44 -0.52 -9.80 10.58
C ILE A 44 -1.62 -10.73 10.05
N ILE A 45 -1.84 -10.73 8.74
CA ILE A 45 -2.84 -11.58 8.09
C ILE A 45 -2.51 -13.06 8.32
N PHE A 46 -1.23 -13.43 8.20
CA PHE A 46 -0.77 -14.79 8.47
C PHE A 46 -1.10 -15.26 9.89
N PHE A 47 -0.77 -14.45 10.90
CA PHE A 47 -1.11 -14.78 12.30
C PHE A 47 -2.61 -14.79 12.56
N MET A 48 -3.39 -13.88 11.97
CA MET A 48 -4.86 -13.89 12.10
C MET A 48 -5.47 -15.18 11.55
N ILE A 49 -5.00 -15.67 10.40
CA ILE A 49 -5.49 -16.93 9.83
C ILE A 49 -5.10 -18.10 10.72
N LEU A 50 -3.87 -18.13 11.26
CA LEU A 50 -3.45 -19.17 12.21
C LEU A 50 -4.31 -19.18 13.48
N LEU A 51 -4.51 -18.02 14.10
CA LEU A 51 -5.31 -17.90 15.31
C LEU A 51 -6.80 -18.19 15.06
N GLY A 52 -7.36 -17.70 13.96
CA GLY A 52 -8.73 -17.99 13.56
C GLY A 52 -8.95 -19.47 13.24
N GLY A 53 -8.04 -20.08 12.48
CA GLY A 53 -8.07 -21.51 12.15
C GLY A 53 -7.90 -22.40 13.39
N PHE A 54 -6.93 -22.07 14.26
CA PHE A 54 -6.73 -22.78 15.52
C PHE A 54 -7.95 -22.65 16.43
N THR A 55 -8.59 -21.47 16.48
CA THR A 55 -9.81 -21.25 17.27
C THR A 55 -10.97 -22.14 16.78
N ILE A 56 -11.16 -22.28 15.47
CA ILE A 56 -12.20 -23.17 14.92
C ILE A 56 -11.92 -24.64 15.27
N ILE A 57 -10.68 -25.08 15.09
CA ILE A 57 -10.29 -26.50 15.31
C ILE A 57 -10.34 -26.84 16.81
N SER A 58 -9.80 -25.97 17.68
CA SER A 58 -9.75 -26.19 19.12
C SER A 58 -11.12 -26.10 19.80
N ASN A 59 -12.09 -25.41 19.18
CA ASN A 59 -13.44 -25.23 19.73
C ASN A 59 -14.50 -25.87 18.84
N ALA A 60 -14.19 -26.98 18.17
CA ALA A 60 -15.10 -27.67 17.25
C ALA A 60 -16.44 -28.14 17.89
N GLY A 61 -16.58 -28.06 19.21
CA GLY A 61 -17.83 -28.34 19.94
C GLY A 61 -18.65 -27.11 20.36
N ASP A 62 -18.13 -25.89 20.19
CA ASP A 62 -18.81 -24.64 20.56
C ASP A 62 -19.07 -23.77 19.32
N THR A 63 -20.33 -23.71 18.91
CA THR A 63 -20.80 -22.98 17.73
C THR A 63 -20.47 -21.47 17.80
N HIS A 64 -20.40 -20.89 19.00
CA HIS A 64 -20.07 -19.48 19.17
C HIS A 64 -18.61 -19.21 18.82
N LYS A 65 -17.69 -20.04 19.32
CA LYS A 65 -16.25 -19.95 19.05
C LYS A 65 -15.91 -20.21 17.58
N ILE A 66 -16.66 -21.12 16.95
CA ILE A 66 -16.52 -21.40 15.51
C ILE A 66 -16.90 -20.17 14.68
N GLN A 67 -18.03 -19.51 15.00
CA GLN A 67 -18.43 -18.27 14.31
C GLN A 67 -17.41 -17.15 14.52
N GLU A 68 -16.86 -17.02 15.73
CA GLU A 68 -15.81 -16.05 16.04
C GLU A 68 -14.55 -16.30 15.19
N GLY A 69 -14.08 -17.55 15.12
CA GLY A 69 -12.95 -17.92 14.27
C GLY A 69 -13.21 -17.68 12.78
N GLN A 70 -14.42 -17.96 12.29
CA GLN A 70 -14.82 -17.66 10.90
C GLN A 70 -14.81 -16.15 10.62
N LYS A 71 -15.25 -15.33 11.58
CA LYS A 71 -15.22 -13.87 11.47
C LYS A 71 -13.78 -13.36 11.39
N ILE A 72 -12.88 -13.92 12.20
CA ILE A 72 -11.44 -13.59 12.15
C ILE A 72 -10.86 -13.90 10.77
N ILE A 73 -11.10 -15.11 10.25
CA ILE A 73 -10.63 -15.51 8.92
C ILE A 73 -11.22 -14.59 7.83
N THR A 74 -12.52 -14.29 7.91
CA THR A 74 -13.18 -13.38 6.96
C THR A 74 -12.55 -11.99 7.00
N SER A 75 -12.26 -11.46 8.19
CA SER A 75 -11.58 -10.16 8.32
C SER A 75 -10.16 -10.17 7.78
N ALA A 76 -9.42 -11.27 7.94
CA ALA A 76 -8.09 -11.43 7.38
C ALA A 76 -8.12 -11.46 5.84
N ILE A 77 -9.10 -12.15 5.25
CA ILE A 77 -9.31 -12.17 3.79
C ILE A 77 -9.66 -10.76 3.27
N ILE A 78 -10.55 -10.05 3.96
CA ILE A 78 -10.90 -8.66 3.59
C ILE A 78 -9.65 -7.77 3.64
N GLY A 79 -8.87 -7.86 4.72
CA GLY A 79 -7.61 -7.11 4.84
C GLY A 79 -6.63 -7.42 3.71
N PHE A 80 -6.49 -8.69 3.34
CA PHE A 80 -5.67 -9.11 2.21
C PHE A 80 -6.14 -8.50 0.88
N VAL A 81 -7.45 -8.56 0.61
CA VAL A 81 -8.05 -7.97 -0.60
C VAL A 81 -7.84 -6.46 -0.65
N VAL A 82 -7.94 -5.76 0.48
CA VAL A 82 -7.70 -4.31 0.55
C VAL A 82 -6.26 -3.95 0.20
N VAL A 83 -5.28 -4.68 0.74
CA VAL A 83 -3.86 -4.47 0.41
C VAL A 83 -3.62 -4.72 -1.07
N PHE A 84 -4.23 -5.76 -1.63
CA PHE A 84 -4.15 -6.05 -3.05
C PHE A 84 -4.80 -4.96 -3.91
N ALA A 85 -6.01 -4.52 -3.56
CA ALA A 85 -6.72 -3.45 -4.26
C ALA A 85 -5.98 -2.11 -4.20
N SER A 86 -5.29 -1.81 -3.10
CA SER A 86 -4.46 -0.60 -2.96
C SER A 86 -3.37 -0.54 -4.04
N TYR A 87 -2.70 -1.67 -4.32
CA TYR A 87 -1.71 -1.73 -5.40
C TYR A 87 -2.32 -1.41 -6.77
N TRP A 88 -3.49 -1.98 -7.06
CA TRP A 88 -4.19 -1.75 -8.33
C TRP A 88 -4.64 -0.29 -8.49
N ILE A 89 -5.08 0.35 -7.41
CA ILE A 89 -5.43 1.79 -7.41
C ILE A 89 -4.21 2.63 -7.77
N ILE A 90 -3.05 2.35 -7.15
CA ILE A 90 -1.80 3.07 -7.45
C ILE A 90 -1.39 2.85 -8.91
N GLN A 91 -1.48 1.62 -9.42
CA GLN A 91 -1.17 1.29 -10.81
C GLN A 91 -2.07 2.06 -11.79
N LEU A 92 -3.37 2.16 -11.48
CA LEU A 92 -4.33 2.91 -12.31
C LEU A 92 -3.98 4.40 -12.34
N ILE A 93 -3.63 4.99 -11.19
CA ILE A 93 -3.21 6.40 -11.11
C ILE A 93 -1.96 6.63 -11.96
N GLN A 94 -0.99 5.72 -11.93
CA GLN A 94 0.23 5.83 -12.76
C GLN A 94 -0.08 5.82 -14.26
N VAL A 95 -0.99 4.94 -14.69
CA VAL A 95 -1.40 4.86 -16.11
C VAL A 95 -2.13 6.14 -16.55
N LEU A 96 -2.97 6.72 -15.69
CA LEU A 96 -3.73 7.93 -16.02
C LEU A 96 -2.88 9.22 -15.99
N THR A 97 -1.92 9.31 -15.07
CA THR A 97 -1.07 10.51 -14.89
C THR A 97 0.26 10.43 -15.61
N GLY A 98 0.71 9.23 -16.02
CA GLY A 98 2.03 9.01 -16.62
C GLY A 98 3.20 9.17 -15.63
N ILE A 99 2.93 9.42 -14.34
CA ILE A 99 3.93 9.63 -13.29
C ILE A 99 4.18 8.31 -12.57
N GLN A 100 5.44 7.85 -12.54
CA GLN A 100 5.84 6.63 -11.84
C GLN A 100 5.96 6.91 -10.33
N ILE A 101 4.89 6.58 -9.58
CA ILE A 101 4.82 6.79 -8.12
C ILE A 101 5.53 5.67 -7.34
N THR A 102 5.50 4.44 -7.86
CA THR A 102 6.30 3.34 -7.32
C THR A 102 7.66 3.38 -8.00
N ASN A 103 8.68 3.86 -7.29
CA ASN A 103 10.05 3.64 -7.69
C ASN A 103 10.24 2.11 -7.80
N SER A 104 10.59 1.61 -8.99
CA SER A 104 10.66 0.17 -9.30
C SER A 104 11.86 -0.53 -8.64
N SER A 105 12.11 -0.27 -7.35
CA SER A 105 12.96 -1.11 -6.51
C SER A 105 12.06 -2.01 -5.64
N LEU A 106 11.36 -2.93 -6.32
CA LEU A 106 11.18 -4.26 -5.73
C LEU A 106 12.45 -5.06 -5.99
#